data_AF-K0Q397-F1
#
_entry.id   AF-K0Q397-F1
#
_cell.length_a   1.000
_cell.length_b   1.000
_cell.length_c   1.000
_cell.angle_alpha   90.00
_cell.angle_beta   90.00
_cell.angle_gamma   90.00
#
_symmetry.space_group_name_H-M   'P 1'
#
loop_
_entity.id
_entity.type
_entity.pdbx_description
1 polymer ?
#
loop_
_entity_poly.entity_id
_entity_poly.type
_entity_poly.pdbx_seq_one_letter_code
_entity_poly.pdbx_strand_id
1 'polypeptide(L)'
;MQEALTAVADAQAMPAGGEQQQNAANAGDVAETELENNTEVVEGEEGEGEGEQLEPELADVEYEGKAYKLPPELKDALLRTADYTRKTQEVAEQRKSVEAKMAEAQANYQTSQEVIEARSVIHSIDSQLKQYENVNWQQFVNEDPMSAQASWIQYQQLQQQRGQVAQYLDKTQADLSEKAKLATENRLRETRAFAEKELTGWTPDLDNKITDFATKELGFERDSLRQQYTPQVYKTLYLAHIGHLALQKQTAAPKPSAPAAQPLNKVTARANPPPSGLDDRLSADEWLKRRQAQLAKRG
;
A
#
# COMPACT_ATOMS: atom_id res chain seq x y z
N MET A 1 0.22 -34.21 -17.96
CA MET A 1 1.34 -33.24 -17.96
C MET A 1 2.51 -33.73 -17.11
N GLN A 2 2.28 -34.32 -15.93
CA GLN A 2 3.31 -35.15 -15.28
C GLN A 2 3.85 -36.20 -16.25
N GLU A 3 3.00 -37.01 -16.89
CA GLU A 3 3.45 -38.08 -17.79
C GLU A 3 4.43 -37.70 -18.92
N ALA A 4 4.40 -36.47 -19.45
CA ALA A 4 5.33 -36.07 -20.51
C ALA A 4 6.73 -35.70 -19.97
N LEU A 5 6.79 -35.11 -18.78
CA LEU A 5 8.04 -34.82 -18.07
C LEU A 5 8.55 -36.08 -17.33
N THR A 6 7.64 -36.90 -16.79
CA THR A 6 7.95 -38.18 -16.14
C THR A 6 8.47 -39.20 -17.16
N ALA A 7 7.97 -39.25 -18.39
CA ALA A 7 8.48 -40.18 -19.42
C ALA A 7 9.95 -39.94 -19.81
N VAL A 8 10.47 -38.72 -19.61
CA VAL A 8 11.89 -38.40 -19.81
C VAL A 8 12.73 -38.73 -18.58
N ALA A 9 12.15 -38.64 -17.38
CA ALA A 9 12.80 -39.00 -16.11
C ALA A 9 12.84 -40.52 -15.84
N ASP A 10 11.80 -41.27 -16.24
CA ASP A 10 11.68 -42.72 -16.00
C ASP A 10 12.63 -43.57 -16.88
N ALA A 11 13.22 -42.99 -17.93
CA ALA A 11 14.24 -43.68 -18.72
C ALA A 11 15.61 -43.81 -18.00
N GLN A 12 15.77 -43.22 -16.80
CA GLN A 12 17.04 -43.20 -16.07
C GLN A 12 17.04 -43.92 -14.71
N ALA A 13 15.96 -44.56 -14.27
CA ALA A 13 15.92 -45.18 -12.96
C ALA A 13 15.46 -46.64 -13.00
N MET A 14 16.41 -47.58 -12.96
CA MET A 14 16.18 -48.93 -12.47
C MET A 14 16.67 -49.06 -11.01
N PRO A 15 16.07 -49.98 -10.22
CA PRO A 15 15.75 -49.75 -8.82
C PRO A 15 16.78 -50.33 -7.86
N ALA A 16 17.11 -49.59 -6.81
CA ALA A 16 17.71 -50.12 -5.59
C ALA A 16 16.78 -49.79 -4.42
N GLY A 17 15.97 -50.79 -4.04
CA GLY A 17 15.12 -50.74 -2.85
C GLY A 17 15.92 -50.89 -1.57
N GLY A 18 15.38 -50.30 -0.49
CA GLY A 18 15.87 -50.44 0.87
C GLY A 18 14.91 -49.78 1.85
N GLU A 19 14.07 -50.60 2.47
CA GLU A 19 13.13 -50.26 3.55
C GLU A 19 13.86 -49.73 4.79
N GLN A 20 13.21 -48.85 5.56
CA GLN A 20 13.07 -49.03 7.02
C GLN A 20 12.04 -48.10 7.65
N GLN A 21 11.39 -48.63 8.68
CA GLN A 21 10.16 -48.18 9.34
C GLN A 21 10.47 -47.84 10.82
N GLN A 22 9.55 -47.09 11.45
CA GLN A 22 9.36 -46.86 12.91
C GLN A 22 10.35 -45.84 13.56
N ASN A 23 10.03 -45.04 14.59
CA ASN A 23 8.99 -45.07 15.62
C ASN A 23 8.93 -43.70 16.39
N ALA A 24 7.84 -43.50 17.12
CA ALA A 24 7.70 -42.82 18.43
C ALA A 24 7.78 -41.27 18.60
N ALA A 25 6.59 -40.70 18.88
CA ALA A 25 6.19 -39.89 20.05
C ALA A 25 7.13 -38.78 20.60
N ASN A 26 6.61 -37.56 20.74
CA ASN A 26 6.38 -36.94 22.06
C ASN A 26 5.51 -35.68 21.96
N ALA A 27 4.71 -35.46 23.00
CA ALA A 27 3.77 -34.37 23.23
C ALA A 27 4.45 -33.00 23.43
N GLY A 28 3.68 -31.94 23.18
CA GLY A 28 4.06 -30.55 23.40
C GLY A 28 2.83 -29.66 23.42
N ASP A 29 2.17 -29.69 24.57
CA ASP A 29 1.11 -28.83 25.09
C ASP A 29 1.22 -27.36 24.63
N VAL A 30 0.14 -26.80 24.07
CA VAL A 30 0.01 -25.37 23.77
C VAL A 30 -1.30 -24.85 24.36
N ALA A 31 -1.17 -24.43 25.62
CA ALA A 31 -1.87 -23.38 26.33
C ALA A 31 -3.05 -22.71 25.57
N GLU A 32 -4.25 -23.09 25.97
CA GLU A 32 -5.44 -22.24 25.86
C GLU A 32 -5.27 -21.00 26.73
N THR A 33 -5.09 -19.85 26.09
CA THR A 33 -5.27 -18.55 26.75
C THR A 33 -6.76 -18.30 26.98
N GLU A 34 -7.26 -18.68 28.16
CA GLU A 34 -8.54 -18.20 28.67
C GLU A 34 -8.41 -16.70 29.01
N LEU A 35 -9.15 -15.87 28.30
CA LEU A 35 -9.38 -14.48 28.69
C LEU A 35 -10.47 -14.47 29.77
N GLU A 36 -10.04 -14.36 31.02
CA GLU A 36 -10.89 -14.08 32.18
C GLU A 36 -11.70 -12.81 31.92
N ASN A 37 -13.02 -12.96 31.78
CA ASN A 37 -13.96 -11.85 31.83
C ASN A 37 -14.28 -11.59 33.31
N ASN A 38 -13.61 -10.59 33.88
CA ASN A 38 -13.83 -10.12 35.24
C ASN A 38 -15.23 -9.46 35.35
N THR A 39 -16.25 -10.24 35.69
CA THR A 39 -17.53 -9.73 36.19
C THR A 39 -17.40 -9.58 37.70
N GLU A 40 -17.13 -8.34 38.13
CA GLU A 40 -17.20 -7.92 39.52
C GLU A 40 -18.67 -7.87 39.94
N VAL A 41 -19.11 -8.86 40.72
CA VAL A 41 -20.41 -8.88 41.37
C VAL A 41 -20.34 -7.93 42.57
N VAL A 42 -21.04 -6.81 42.48
CA VAL A 42 -21.29 -5.93 43.64
C VAL A 42 -22.49 -6.49 44.40
N GLU A 43 -22.24 -7.09 45.57
CA GLU A 43 -23.24 -7.30 46.61
C GLU A 43 -23.62 -5.95 47.23
N GLY A 44 -24.92 -5.66 47.28
CA GLY A 44 -25.50 -4.51 47.97
C GLY A 44 -26.80 -4.91 48.66
N GLU A 45 -26.76 -4.87 49.99
CA GLU A 45 -27.76 -5.14 51.02
C GLU A 45 -29.24 -4.84 50.72
N GLU A 46 -30.10 -5.72 51.24
CA GLU A 46 -31.55 -5.58 51.37
C GLU A 46 -31.94 -4.38 52.25
N GLY A 47 -32.89 -3.58 51.78
CA GLY A 47 -33.64 -2.60 52.56
C GLY A 47 -35.05 -2.47 52.03
N GLU A 48 -36.04 -2.89 52.83
CA GLU A 48 -37.47 -2.77 52.55
C GLU A 48 -37.91 -1.30 52.41
N GLY A 49 -38.66 -0.99 51.36
CA GLY A 49 -39.25 0.33 51.12
C GLY A 49 -40.33 0.28 50.04
N GLU A 50 -41.49 0.82 50.37
CA GLU A 50 -42.77 0.84 49.67
C GLU A 50 -42.75 1.15 48.16
N GLY A 51 -43.45 0.30 47.39
CA GLY A 51 -44.38 0.72 46.31
C GLY A 51 -43.89 1.68 45.24
N GLU A 52 -43.17 1.18 44.23
CA GLU A 52 -43.26 1.70 42.87
C GLU A 52 -43.04 0.57 41.86
N GLN A 53 -43.99 0.40 40.93
CA GLN A 53 -43.86 -0.52 39.82
C GLN A 53 -42.71 -0.05 38.95
N LEU A 54 -41.54 -0.68 39.10
CA LEU A 54 -40.46 -0.61 38.13
C LEU A 54 -40.98 -1.24 36.84
N GLU A 55 -41.41 -0.40 35.89
CA GLU A 55 -41.56 -0.83 34.52
C GLU A 55 -40.22 -1.45 34.09
N PRO A 56 -40.20 -2.68 33.53
CA PRO A 56 -38.95 -3.23 33.03
C PRO A 56 -38.37 -2.24 32.03
N GLU A 57 -37.09 -1.90 32.17
CA GLU A 57 -36.38 -0.98 31.28
C GLU A 57 -36.25 -1.64 29.91
N LEU A 58 -37.31 -1.56 29.11
CA LEU A 58 -37.40 -2.21 27.82
C LEU A 58 -36.64 -1.38 26.80
N ALA A 59 -35.55 -1.93 26.30
CA ALA A 59 -34.76 -1.30 25.27
C ALA A 59 -35.33 -1.67 23.89
N ASP A 60 -35.51 -0.66 23.04
CA ASP A 60 -35.93 -0.88 21.65
C ASP A 60 -34.79 -1.58 20.89
N VAL A 61 -35.13 -2.69 20.23
CA VAL A 61 -34.27 -3.44 19.32
C VAL A 61 -35.02 -3.65 18.02
N GLU A 62 -34.41 -3.22 16.92
CA GLU A 62 -34.95 -3.47 15.59
C GLU A 62 -34.38 -4.79 15.06
N TYR A 63 -35.24 -5.81 14.94
CA TYR A 63 -34.88 -7.13 14.43
C TYR A 63 -35.80 -7.49 13.26
N GLU A 64 -35.21 -7.84 12.10
CA GLU A 64 -35.94 -8.16 10.86
C GLU A 64 -36.97 -7.08 10.43
N GLY A 65 -36.64 -5.80 10.65
CA GLY A 65 -37.48 -4.67 10.24
C GLY A 65 -38.71 -4.41 11.12
N LYS A 66 -38.76 -4.99 12.33
CA LYS A 66 -39.78 -4.72 13.35
C LYS A 66 -39.11 -4.33 14.66
N ALA A 67 -39.62 -3.28 15.30
CA ALA A 67 -39.15 -2.83 16.60
C ALA A 67 -39.76 -3.69 17.71
N TYR A 68 -38.90 -4.35 18.51
CA TYR A 68 -39.27 -5.13 19.68
C TYR A 68 -38.71 -4.47 20.94
N LYS A 69 -39.56 -4.33 21.95
CA LYS A 69 -39.18 -3.91 23.30
C LYS A 69 -38.74 -5.13 24.07
N LEU A 70 -37.43 -5.28 24.26
CA LEU A 70 -36.82 -6.42 24.95
C LEU A 70 -36.15 -5.95 26.25
N PRO A 71 -36.15 -6.77 27.30
CA PRO A 71 -35.26 -6.57 28.44
C PRO A 71 -33.80 -6.42 27.99
N PRO A 72 -32.99 -5.62 28.69
CA PRO A 72 -31.64 -5.26 28.26
C PRO A 72 -30.75 -6.49 28.08
N GLU A 73 -30.90 -7.52 28.92
CA GLU A 73 -30.14 -8.77 28.79
C GLU A 73 -30.42 -9.54 27.48
N LEU A 74 -31.67 -9.54 27.00
CA LEU A 74 -32.04 -10.22 25.75
C LEU A 74 -31.59 -9.43 24.52
N LYS A 75 -31.61 -8.09 24.62
CA LYS A 75 -31.01 -7.20 23.62
C LYS A 75 -29.51 -7.44 23.49
N ASP A 76 -28.79 -7.48 24.59
CA ASP A 76 -27.34 -7.69 24.60
C ASP A 76 -26.97 -9.10 24.12
N ALA A 77 -27.74 -10.12 24.51
CA ALA A 77 -27.56 -11.47 23.99
C ALA A 77 -27.75 -11.54 22.46
N LEU A 78 -28.75 -10.84 21.91
CA LEU A 78 -29.03 -10.78 20.47
C LEU A 78 -27.98 -9.98 19.69
N LEU A 79 -27.54 -8.84 20.23
CA LEU A 79 -26.44 -8.06 19.63
C LEU A 79 -25.14 -8.86 19.64
N ARG A 80 -24.87 -9.58 20.74
CA ARG A 80 -23.70 -10.44 20.86
C ARG A 80 -23.73 -11.58 19.84
N THR A 81 -24.87 -12.25 19.62
CA THR A 81 -24.98 -13.31 18.60
C THR A 81 -24.87 -12.76 17.17
N ALA A 82 -25.41 -11.58 16.89
CA ALA A 82 -25.22 -10.90 15.59
C ALA A 82 -23.74 -10.54 15.34
N ASP A 83 -23.06 -10.00 16.35
CA ASP A 83 -21.62 -9.71 16.27
C ASP A 83 -20.77 -10.98 16.12
N TYR A 84 -21.08 -12.05 16.86
CA TYR A 84 -20.38 -13.33 16.69
C TYR A 84 -20.60 -13.91 15.30
N THR A 85 -21.82 -13.82 14.77
CA THR A 85 -22.14 -14.29 13.42
C THR A 85 -21.35 -13.50 12.38
N ARG A 86 -21.34 -12.17 12.49
CA ARG A 86 -20.56 -11.28 11.62
C ARG A 86 -19.06 -11.56 11.70
N LYS A 87 -18.50 -11.64 12.91
CA LYS A 87 -17.07 -11.95 13.12
C LYS A 87 -16.69 -13.32 12.58
N THR A 88 -17.54 -14.32 12.77
CA THR A 88 -17.30 -15.67 12.25
C THR A 88 -17.30 -15.67 10.72
N GLN A 89 -18.23 -14.93 10.10
CA GLN A 89 -18.25 -14.73 8.64
C GLN A 89 -17.00 -13.97 8.15
N GLU A 90 -16.59 -12.91 8.83
CA GLU A 90 -15.37 -12.16 8.50
C GLU A 90 -14.11 -13.03 8.59
N VAL A 91 -13.98 -13.84 9.64
CA VAL A 91 -12.86 -14.79 9.80
C VAL A 91 -12.91 -15.87 8.71
N ALA A 92 -14.10 -16.38 8.38
CA ALA A 92 -14.26 -17.36 7.30
C ALA A 92 -13.85 -16.76 5.94
N GLU A 93 -14.27 -15.54 5.64
CA GLU A 93 -13.92 -14.84 4.39
C GLU A 93 -12.42 -14.52 4.34
N GLN A 94 -11.83 -14.10 5.46
CA GLN A 94 -10.38 -13.91 5.55
C GLN A 94 -9.62 -15.20 5.29
N ARG A 95 -9.99 -16.31 5.94
CA ARG A 95 -9.37 -17.62 5.72
C ARG A 95 -9.46 -18.04 4.25
N LYS A 96 -10.63 -17.91 3.65
CA LYS A 96 -10.85 -18.19 2.22
C LYS A 96 -9.98 -17.32 1.32
N SER A 97 -9.84 -16.03 1.63
CA SER A 97 -9.00 -15.11 0.85
C SER A 97 -7.50 -15.44 0.96
N VAL A 98 -7.05 -15.87 2.14
CA VAL A 98 -5.65 -16.26 2.39
C VAL A 98 -5.36 -17.58 1.70
N GLU A 99 -6.25 -18.56 1.82
CA GLU A 99 -6.14 -19.86 1.14
C GLU A 99 -6.10 -19.70 -0.38
N ALA A 100 -6.97 -18.85 -0.94
CA ALA A 100 -6.96 -18.53 -2.37
C ALA A 100 -5.62 -17.93 -2.83
N LYS A 101 -5.06 -16.99 -2.05
CA LYS A 101 -3.74 -16.39 -2.33
C LYS A 101 -2.60 -17.40 -2.22
N MET A 102 -2.64 -18.29 -1.23
CA MET A 102 -1.65 -19.35 -1.07
C MET A 102 -1.71 -20.34 -2.24
N ALA A 103 -2.91 -20.76 -2.64
CA ALA A 103 -3.11 -21.64 -3.78
C ALA A 103 -2.61 -20.99 -5.10
N GLU A 104 -2.89 -19.70 -5.30
CA GLU A 104 -2.38 -18.97 -6.46
C GLU A 104 -0.84 -18.86 -6.45
N ALA A 105 -0.25 -18.51 -5.30
CA ALA A 105 1.20 -18.42 -5.15
C ALA A 105 1.88 -19.79 -5.40
N GLN A 106 1.30 -20.87 -4.87
CA GLN A 106 1.78 -22.22 -5.07
C GLN A 106 1.67 -22.65 -6.54
N ALA A 107 0.55 -22.34 -7.21
CA ALA A 107 0.38 -22.62 -8.63
C ALA A 107 1.40 -21.85 -9.48
N ASN A 108 1.60 -20.56 -9.20
CA ASN A 108 2.60 -19.72 -9.90
C ASN A 108 4.02 -20.26 -9.69
N TYR A 109 4.35 -20.69 -8.46
CA TYR A 109 5.64 -21.31 -8.17
C TYR A 109 5.84 -22.61 -8.94
N GLN A 110 4.84 -23.50 -8.96
CA GLN A 110 4.89 -24.75 -9.73
C GLN A 110 5.07 -24.48 -11.22
N THR A 111 4.26 -23.60 -11.82
CA THR A 111 4.41 -23.22 -13.24
C THR A 111 5.79 -22.65 -13.52
N SER A 112 6.35 -21.83 -12.63
CA SER A 112 7.70 -21.30 -12.80
C SER A 112 8.74 -22.41 -12.83
N GLN A 113 8.63 -23.41 -11.94
CA GLN A 113 9.57 -24.53 -11.92
C GLN A 113 9.44 -25.39 -13.18
N GLU A 114 8.22 -25.70 -13.62
CA GLU A 114 7.99 -26.42 -14.86
C GLU A 114 8.58 -25.70 -16.08
N VAL A 115 8.47 -24.37 -16.15
CA VAL A 115 9.08 -23.58 -17.23
C VAL A 115 10.61 -23.62 -17.18
N ILE A 116 11.21 -23.58 -15.99
CA ILE A 116 12.66 -23.68 -15.83
C ILE A 116 13.15 -25.06 -16.27
N GLU A 117 12.48 -26.12 -15.83
CA GLU A 117 12.78 -27.50 -16.21
C GLU A 117 12.64 -27.71 -17.72
N ALA A 118 11.52 -27.26 -18.32
CA ALA A 118 11.28 -27.36 -19.76
C ALA A 118 12.35 -26.63 -20.58
N ARG A 119 12.83 -25.47 -20.12
CA ARG A 119 13.95 -24.76 -20.76
C ARG A 119 15.25 -25.56 -20.68
N SER A 120 15.53 -26.18 -19.54
CA SER A 120 16.69 -27.07 -19.38
C SER A 120 16.60 -28.28 -20.32
N VAL A 121 15.42 -28.88 -20.44
CA VAL A 121 15.17 -30.01 -21.36
C VAL A 121 15.44 -29.59 -22.81
N ILE A 122 14.93 -28.45 -23.27
CA ILE A 122 15.24 -27.94 -24.62
C ILE A 122 16.75 -27.75 -24.80
N HIS A 123 17.44 -27.15 -23.83
CA HIS A 123 18.88 -26.95 -23.94
C HIS A 123 19.65 -28.28 -24.07
N SER A 124 19.25 -29.30 -23.31
CA SER A 124 19.80 -30.66 -23.41
C SER A 124 19.54 -31.28 -24.79
N ILE A 125 18.29 -31.20 -25.27
CA ILE A 125 17.92 -31.73 -26.60
C ILE A 125 18.68 -31.00 -27.71
N ASP A 126 18.81 -29.68 -27.62
CA ASP A 126 19.60 -28.88 -28.57
C ASP A 126 21.07 -29.31 -28.57
N SER A 127 21.65 -29.61 -27.41
CA SER A 127 23.01 -30.14 -27.31
C SER A 127 23.16 -31.52 -27.96
N GLN A 128 22.15 -32.38 -27.86
CA GLN A 128 22.16 -33.70 -28.52
C GLN A 128 21.97 -33.57 -30.04
N LEU A 129 21.06 -32.70 -30.47
CA LEU A 129 20.83 -32.41 -31.90
C LEU A 129 22.08 -31.85 -32.59
N LYS A 130 22.88 -31.03 -31.89
CA LYS A 130 24.17 -30.53 -32.40
C LYS A 130 25.14 -31.63 -32.81
N GLN A 131 25.08 -32.82 -32.19
CA GLN A 131 25.92 -33.95 -32.57
C GLN A 131 25.62 -34.44 -34.00
N TYR A 132 24.41 -34.17 -34.51
CA TYR A 132 23.94 -34.58 -35.83
C TYR A 132 24.05 -33.47 -36.89
N GLU A 133 24.39 -32.23 -36.51
CA GLU A 133 24.36 -31.05 -37.39
C GLU A 133 25.28 -31.20 -38.63
N ASN A 134 26.41 -31.87 -38.46
CA ASN A 134 27.42 -32.06 -39.52
C ASN A 134 27.51 -33.50 -40.02
N VAL A 135 26.53 -34.35 -39.70
CA VAL A 135 26.53 -35.75 -40.14
C VAL A 135 26.15 -35.83 -41.61
N ASN A 136 27.03 -36.39 -42.45
CA ASN A 136 26.70 -36.75 -43.82
C ASN A 136 25.94 -38.08 -43.83
N TRP A 137 24.62 -38.01 -43.73
CA TRP A 137 23.75 -39.18 -43.68
C TRP A 137 23.89 -40.12 -44.87
N GLN A 138 24.13 -39.59 -46.08
CA GLN A 138 24.29 -40.41 -47.27
C GLN A 138 25.57 -41.25 -47.20
N GLN A 139 26.68 -40.65 -46.77
CA GLN A 139 27.92 -41.37 -46.56
C GLN A 139 27.80 -42.37 -45.41
N PHE A 140 27.18 -41.97 -44.30
CA PHE A 140 27.02 -42.83 -43.12
C PHE A 140 26.19 -44.09 -43.44
N VAL A 141 25.10 -43.94 -44.21
CA VAL A 141 24.29 -45.09 -44.67
C VAL A 141 25.10 -46.01 -45.59
N ASN A 142 26.01 -45.48 -46.42
CA ASN A 142 26.85 -46.30 -47.30
C ASN A 142 27.94 -47.07 -46.53
N GLU A 143 28.45 -46.51 -45.43
CA GLU A 143 29.48 -47.12 -44.60
C GLU A 143 28.90 -48.14 -43.60
N ASP A 144 27.83 -47.76 -42.90
CA ASP A 144 27.12 -48.61 -41.94
C ASP A 144 25.60 -48.31 -41.95
N PRO A 145 24.83 -49.04 -42.77
CA PRO A 145 23.39 -48.82 -42.91
C PRO A 145 22.62 -48.98 -41.59
N MET A 146 23.03 -49.91 -40.72
CA MET A 146 22.28 -50.23 -39.51
C MET A 146 22.47 -49.15 -38.44
N SER A 147 23.71 -48.72 -38.22
CA SER A 147 24.02 -47.64 -37.28
C SER A 147 23.48 -46.29 -37.75
N ALA A 148 23.49 -46.04 -39.07
CA ALA A 148 22.90 -44.86 -39.66
C ALA A 148 21.37 -44.80 -39.46
N GLN A 149 20.67 -45.93 -39.67
CA GLN A 149 19.24 -46.02 -39.42
C GLN A 149 18.90 -45.77 -37.95
N ALA A 150 19.64 -46.35 -37.01
CA ALA A 150 19.44 -46.12 -35.58
C ALA A 150 19.64 -44.65 -35.19
N SER A 151 20.72 -44.03 -35.69
CA SER A 151 21.04 -42.62 -35.46
C SER A 151 19.98 -41.69 -36.06
N TRP A 152 19.45 -42.02 -37.23
CA TRP A 152 18.36 -41.27 -37.86
C TRP A 152 17.07 -41.30 -37.03
N ILE A 153 16.70 -42.48 -36.51
CA ILE A 153 15.54 -42.62 -35.62
C ILE A 153 15.71 -41.76 -34.37
N GLN A 154 16.90 -41.80 -33.75
CA GLN A 154 17.20 -40.98 -32.58
C GLN A 154 17.12 -39.49 -32.90
N TYR A 155 17.69 -39.05 -34.02
CA TYR A 155 17.60 -37.66 -34.48
C TYR A 155 16.14 -37.22 -34.67
N GLN A 156 15.31 -38.03 -35.32
CA GLN A 156 13.89 -37.75 -35.50
C GLN A 156 13.14 -37.65 -34.16
N GLN A 157 13.43 -38.57 -33.22
CA GLN A 157 12.84 -38.54 -31.89
C GLN A 157 13.23 -37.25 -31.13
N LEU A 158 14.49 -36.84 -31.20
CA LEU A 158 14.96 -35.59 -30.59
C LEU A 158 14.28 -34.36 -31.20
N GLN A 159 14.11 -34.31 -32.53
CA GLN A 159 13.37 -33.23 -33.18
C GLN A 159 11.91 -33.18 -32.72
N GLN A 160 11.25 -34.34 -32.60
CA GLN A 160 9.88 -34.41 -32.13
C GLN A 160 9.75 -33.94 -30.67
N GLN A 161 10.62 -34.43 -29.78
CA GLN A 161 10.66 -34.02 -28.37
C GLN A 161 10.89 -32.52 -28.24
N ARG A 162 11.86 -31.97 -28.99
CA ARG A 162 12.11 -30.53 -29.03
C ARG A 162 10.86 -29.74 -29.41
N GLY A 163 10.15 -30.19 -30.45
CA GLY A 163 8.91 -29.57 -30.91
C GLY A 163 7.83 -29.55 -29.84
N GLN A 164 7.65 -30.65 -29.10
CA GLN A 164 6.66 -30.73 -28.02
C GLN A 164 6.99 -29.79 -26.87
N VAL A 165 8.25 -29.74 -26.42
CA VAL A 165 8.66 -28.87 -25.32
C VAL A 165 8.60 -27.39 -25.73
N ALA A 166 8.97 -27.06 -26.98
CA ALA A 166 8.85 -25.72 -27.52
C ALA A 166 7.38 -25.25 -27.55
N GLN A 167 6.46 -26.09 -28.03
CA GLN A 167 5.02 -25.79 -28.05
C GLN A 167 4.47 -25.56 -26.63
N TYR A 168 4.90 -26.38 -25.67
CA TYR A 168 4.52 -26.17 -24.26
C TYR A 168 5.00 -24.82 -23.74
N LEU A 169 6.28 -24.47 -23.96
CA LEU A 169 6.83 -23.20 -23.51
C LEU A 169 6.14 -22.00 -24.15
N ASP A 170 5.86 -22.05 -25.46
CA ASP A 170 5.17 -20.99 -26.18
C ASP A 170 3.75 -20.78 -25.62
N LYS A 171 3.02 -21.87 -25.39
CA LYS A 171 1.69 -21.82 -24.78
C LYS A 171 1.73 -21.24 -23.38
N THR A 172 2.62 -21.74 -22.51
CA THR A 172 2.73 -21.26 -21.14
C THR A 172 3.15 -19.79 -21.10
N GLN A 173 4.05 -19.36 -21.99
CA GLN A 173 4.45 -17.96 -22.10
C GLN A 173 3.27 -17.06 -22.53
N ALA A 174 2.44 -17.52 -23.48
CA ALA A 174 1.22 -16.81 -23.87
C ALA A 174 0.24 -16.69 -22.69
N ASP A 175 -0.04 -17.80 -22.01
CA ASP A 175 -0.96 -17.85 -20.85
C ASP A 175 -0.48 -16.93 -19.71
N LEU A 176 0.82 -16.94 -19.39
CA LEU A 176 1.40 -16.05 -18.38
C LEU A 176 1.29 -14.57 -18.79
N SER A 177 1.51 -14.27 -20.07
CA SER A 177 1.38 -12.90 -20.58
C SER A 177 -0.06 -12.39 -20.51
N GLU A 178 -1.05 -13.25 -20.75
CA GLU A 178 -2.47 -12.92 -20.65
C GLU A 178 -2.87 -12.70 -19.20
N LYS A 179 -2.48 -13.62 -18.29
CA LYS A 179 -2.71 -13.46 -16.85
C LYS A 179 -2.11 -12.15 -16.32
N ALA A 180 -0.91 -11.79 -16.74
CA ALA A 180 -0.26 -10.54 -16.34
C ALA A 180 -1.03 -9.30 -16.82
N LYS A 181 -1.56 -9.33 -18.05
CA LYS A 181 -2.42 -8.25 -18.59
C LYS A 181 -3.70 -8.11 -17.78
N LEU A 182 -4.42 -9.21 -17.55
CA LEU A 182 -5.66 -9.22 -16.77
C LEU A 182 -5.44 -8.73 -15.32
N ALA A 183 -4.35 -9.17 -14.68
CA ALA A 183 -3.99 -8.72 -13.34
C ALA A 183 -3.72 -7.21 -13.31
N THR A 184 -3.05 -6.67 -14.34
CA THR A 184 -2.78 -5.23 -14.46
C THR A 184 -4.06 -4.44 -14.69
N GLU A 185 -4.94 -4.91 -15.57
CA GLU A 185 -6.23 -4.27 -15.85
C GLU A 185 -7.13 -4.26 -14.62
N ASN A 186 -7.21 -5.37 -13.89
CA ASN A 186 -7.97 -5.45 -12.64
C ASN A 186 -7.43 -4.47 -11.59
N ARG A 187 -6.11 -4.41 -11.41
CA ARG A 187 -5.47 -3.47 -10.48
C ARG A 187 -5.74 -2.01 -10.87
N LEU A 188 -5.69 -1.68 -12.15
CA LEU A 188 -6.00 -0.34 -12.65
C LEU A 188 -7.48 0.02 -12.40
N ARG A 189 -8.39 -0.93 -12.64
CA ARG A 189 -9.83 -0.76 -12.38
C ARG A 189 -10.10 -0.55 -10.88
N GLU A 190 -9.48 -1.34 -10.02
CA GLU A 190 -9.57 -1.19 -8.56
C GLU A 190 -9.01 0.14 -8.09
N THR A 191 -7.86 0.56 -8.64
CA THR A 191 -7.23 1.85 -8.32
C THR A 191 -8.14 3.01 -8.71
N ARG A 192 -8.78 2.96 -9.88
CA ARG A 192 -9.75 3.98 -10.31
C ARG A 192 -10.99 3.99 -9.40
N ALA A 193 -11.57 2.82 -9.12
CA ALA A 193 -12.75 2.72 -8.26
C ALA A 193 -12.46 3.24 -6.84
N PHE A 194 -11.26 2.99 -6.32
CA PHE A 194 -10.78 3.59 -5.08
C PHE A 194 -10.68 5.11 -5.19
N ALA A 195 -10.05 5.62 -6.26
CA ALA A 195 -9.88 7.05 -6.46
C ALA A 195 -11.22 7.80 -6.53
N GLU A 196 -12.20 7.25 -7.23
CA GLU A 196 -13.57 7.80 -7.34
C GLU A 196 -14.29 7.89 -5.98
N LYS A 197 -14.07 6.92 -5.09
CA LYS A 197 -14.76 6.84 -3.80
C LYS A 197 -14.05 7.65 -2.70
N GLU A 198 -12.73 7.58 -2.66
CA GLU A 198 -11.93 8.01 -1.50
C GLU A 198 -11.20 9.34 -1.72
N LEU A 199 -10.98 9.76 -2.98
CA LEU A 199 -10.25 10.99 -3.27
C LEU A 199 -11.21 12.14 -3.59
N THR A 200 -11.18 13.16 -2.74
CA THR A 200 -12.05 14.34 -2.88
C THR A 200 -11.79 15.07 -4.19
N GLY A 201 -12.85 15.34 -4.94
CA GLY A 201 -12.77 16.07 -6.20
C GLY A 201 -12.06 15.30 -7.33
N TRP A 202 -11.97 13.97 -7.22
CA TRP A 202 -11.40 13.16 -8.29
C TRP A 202 -12.25 13.25 -9.56
N THR A 203 -11.57 13.47 -10.68
CA THR A 203 -12.14 13.47 -12.04
C THR A 203 -11.13 12.90 -13.02
N PRO A 204 -11.56 12.46 -14.23
CA PRO A 204 -10.64 12.04 -15.28
C PRO A 204 -9.61 13.12 -15.66
N ASP A 205 -9.97 14.41 -15.55
CA ASP A 205 -9.03 15.51 -15.79
C ASP A 205 -7.96 15.61 -14.70
N LEU A 206 -8.33 15.35 -13.45
CA LEU A 206 -7.37 15.31 -12.35
C LEU A 206 -6.43 14.10 -12.49
N ASP A 207 -6.94 12.96 -12.94
CA ASP A 207 -6.13 11.76 -13.24
C ASP A 207 -5.03 12.05 -14.28
N ASN A 208 -5.40 12.75 -15.36
CA ASN A 208 -4.44 13.21 -16.36
C ASN A 208 -3.40 14.15 -15.77
N LYS A 209 -3.80 15.10 -14.91
CA LYS A 209 -2.87 16.04 -14.25
C LYS A 209 -1.91 15.34 -13.29
N ILE A 210 -2.37 14.35 -12.53
CA ILE A 210 -1.53 13.55 -11.63
C ILE A 210 -0.52 12.74 -12.44
N THR A 211 -0.96 12.13 -13.54
CA THR A 211 -0.07 11.38 -14.44
C THR A 211 0.94 12.30 -15.13
N ASP A 212 0.53 13.49 -15.55
CA ASP A 212 1.43 14.50 -16.12
C ASP A 212 2.43 15.00 -15.09
N PHE A 213 2.00 15.23 -13.85
CA PHE A 213 2.90 15.57 -12.74
C PHE A 213 3.94 14.47 -12.51
N ALA A 214 3.50 13.21 -12.44
CA ALA A 214 4.41 12.07 -12.25
C ALA A 214 5.41 11.92 -13.41
N THR A 215 4.97 12.15 -14.65
CA THR A 215 5.84 11.97 -15.83
C THR A 215 6.75 13.17 -16.08
N LYS A 216 6.26 14.40 -15.93
CA LYS A 216 7.01 15.63 -16.27
C LYS A 216 7.84 16.17 -15.11
N GLU A 217 7.32 16.14 -13.88
CA GLU A 217 7.99 16.71 -12.71
C GLU A 217 8.83 15.67 -11.97
N LEU A 218 8.31 14.43 -11.85
CA LEU A 218 9.01 13.35 -11.13
C LEU A 218 9.83 12.43 -12.04
N GLY A 219 9.67 12.53 -13.36
CA GLY A 219 10.45 11.78 -14.34
C GLY A 219 10.07 10.31 -14.50
N PHE A 220 8.88 9.88 -14.07
CA PHE A 220 8.42 8.52 -14.29
C PHE A 220 8.08 8.24 -15.76
N GLU A 221 8.38 7.03 -16.24
CA GLU A 221 7.86 6.55 -17.51
C GLU A 221 6.37 6.18 -17.36
N ARG A 222 5.52 6.61 -18.31
CA ARG A 222 4.08 6.40 -18.25
C ARG A 222 3.69 4.92 -18.15
N ASP A 223 4.32 4.05 -18.92
CA ASP A 223 3.95 2.62 -18.94
C ASP A 223 4.39 1.90 -17.67
N SER A 224 5.62 2.15 -17.20
CA SER A 224 6.09 1.67 -15.88
C SER A 224 5.16 2.15 -14.76
N LEU A 225 4.75 3.42 -14.80
CA LEU A 225 3.87 4.00 -13.79
C LEU A 225 2.51 3.30 -13.76
N ARG A 226 1.91 3.03 -14.93
CA ARG A 226 0.63 2.30 -15.03
C ARG A 226 0.73 0.87 -14.50
N GLN A 227 1.84 0.18 -14.72
CA GLN A 227 2.05 -1.16 -14.17
C GLN A 227 2.15 -1.17 -12.63
N GLN A 228 2.64 -0.07 -12.05
CA GLN A 228 2.85 0.10 -10.61
C GLN A 228 1.66 0.74 -9.88
N TYR A 229 0.65 1.22 -10.60
CA TYR A 229 -0.55 1.79 -9.99
C TYR A 229 -1.25 0.80 -9.08
N THR A 230 -1.35 1.18 -7.82
CA THR A 230 -2.17 0.57 -6.78
C THR A 230 -2.94 1.70 -6.10
N PRO A 231 -4.02 1.40 -5.34
CA PRO A 231 -4.74 2.42 -4.57
C PRO A 231 -3.82 3.30 -3.70
N GLN A 232 -2.84 2.68 -3.06
CA GLN A 232 -1.87 3.37 -2.19
C GLN A 232 -0.91 4.24 -3.00
N VAL A 233 -0.29 3.69 -4.04
CA VAL A 233 0.63 4.45 -4.93
C VAL A 233 -0.11 5.65 -5.53
N TYR A 234 -1.32 5.43 -6.04
CA TYR A 234 -2.11 6.50 -6.64
C TYR A 234 -2.49 7.58 -5.61
N LYS A 235 -2.89 7.19 -4.38
CA LYS A 235 -3.13 8.14 -3.28
C LYS A 235 -1.87 8.96 -2.95
N THR A 236 -0.69 8.35 -2.94
CA THR A 236 0.56 9.09 -2.69
C THR A 236 0.85 10.11 -3.80
N LEU A 237 0.63 9.74 -5.07
CA LEU A 237 0.81 10.66 -6.20
C LEU A 237 -0.21 11.81 -6.16
N TYR A 238 -1.46 11.52 -5.81
CA TYR A 238 -2.50 12.53 -5.59
C TYR A 238 -2.10 13.53 -4.50
N LEU A 239 -1.66 13.04 -3.34
CA LEU A 239 -1.23 13.89 -2.23
C LEU A 239 0.03 14.70 -2.58
N ALA A 240 0.99 14.07 -3.25
CA ALA A 240 2.20 14.75 -3.73
C ALA A 240 1.86 15.87 -4.72
N HIS A 241 0.94 15.63 -5.65
CA HIS A 241 0.46 16.64 -6.60
C HIS A 241 -0.21 17.82 -5.88
N ILE A 242 -1.08 17.57 -4.89
CA ILE A 242 -1.71 18.64 -4.11
C ILE A 242 -0.67 19.41 -3.30
N GLY A 243 0.27 18.71 -2.66
CA GLY A 243 1.37 19.33 -1.92
C GLY A 243 2.22 20.23 -2.83
N HIS A 244 2.54 19.76 -4.03
CA HIS A 244 3.25 20.55 -5.04
C HIS A 244 2.48 21.83 -5.42
N LEU A 245 1.17 21.73 -5.68
CA LEU A 245 0.33 22.90 -5.95
C LEU A 245 0.26 23.88 -4.77
N ALA A 246 0.22 23.37 -3.53
CA ALA A 246 0.22 24.19 -2.33
C ALA A 246 1.55 24.96 -2.17
N LEU A 247 2.68 24.29 -2.40
CA LEU A 247 4.01 24.92 -2.35
C LEU A 247 4.16 25.98 -3.44
N GLN A 248 3.74 25.70 -4.68
CA GLN A 248 3.76 26.70 -5.75
C GLN A 248 2.94 27.94 -5.38
N LYS A 249 1.73 27.76 -4.83
CA LYS A 249 0.90 28.87 -4.36
C LYS A 249 1.54 29.68 -3.23
N GLN A 250 2.24 29.02 -2.30
CA GLN A 250 2.97 29.71 -1.22
C GLN A 250 4.14 30.55 -1.77
N THR A 251 4.88 30.03 -2.75
CA THR A 251 5.98 30.78 -3.38
C THR A 251 5.50 31.92 -4.28
N ALA A 252 4.29 31.80 -4.83
CA ALA A 252 3.66 32.82 -5.66
C ALA A 252 2.89 33.89 -4.86
N ALA A 253 2.67 33.68 -3.56
CA ALA A 253 2.05 34.68 -2.71
C ALA A 253 2.97 35.92 -2.61
N PRO A 254 2.46 37.14 -2.90
CA PRO A 254 3.27 38.34 -2.83
C PRO A 254 3.82 38.49 -1.41
N LYS A 255 5.13 38.71 -1.31
CA LYS A 255 5.81 39.06 -0.07
C LYS A 255 5.00 40.20 0.59
N PRO A 256 4.55 40.07 1.85
CA PRO A 256 3.73 41.11 2.47
C PRO A 256 4.43 42.44 2.26
N SER A 257 3.72 43.38 1.63
CA SER A 257 4.25 44.72 1.44
C SER A 257 4.63 45.23 2.82
N ALA A 258 5.90 45.61 2.99
CA ALA A 258 6.32 46.26 4.22
C ALA A 258 5.31 47.37 4.52
N PRO A 259 4.74 47.44 5.74
CA PRO A 259 3.76 48.47 6.07
C PRO A 259 4.35 49.81 5.64
N ALA A 260 3.60 50.55 4.81
CA ALA A 260 4.04 51.83 4.28
C ALA A 260 4.59 52.64 5.45
N ALA A 261 5.87 52.99 5.38
CA ALA A 261 6.54 53.75 6.42
C ALA A 261 5.69 54.98 6.70
N GLN A 262 4.99 54.98 7.85
CA GLN A 262 4.27 56.16 8.28
C GLN A 262 5.31 57.29 8.36
N PRO A 263 5.04 58.46 7.76
CA PRO A 263 6.00 59.56 7.85
C PRO A 263 6.24 59.81 9.32
N LEU A 264 7.52 59.71 9.72
CA LEU A 264 7.95 59.98 11.08
C LEU A 264 7.37 61.34 11.47
N ASN A 265 6.42 61.37 12.41
CA ASN A 265 5.96 62.61 12.99
C ASN A 265 7.22 63.31 13.52
N LYS A 266 7.63 64.40 12.86
CA LYS A 266 8.70 65.26 13.36
C LYS A 266 8.26 65.66 14.75
N VAL A 267 8.91 65.09 15.76
CA VAL A 267 8.82 65.60 17.12
C VAL A 267 9.31 67.04 17.02
N THR A 268 8.38 67.99 17.04
CA THR A 268 8.74 69.38 17.26
C THR A 268 9.48 69.41 18.57
N ALA A 269 10.76 69.78 18.51
CA ALA A 269 11.55 70.02 19.71
C ALA A 269 10.71 70.91 20.63
N ARG A 270 10.47 70.44 21.86
CA ARG A 270 9.85 71.26 22.91
C ARG A 270 10.58 72.59 22.91
N ALA A 271 9.85 73.66 22.66
CA ALA A 271 10.37 75.01 22.78
C ALA A 271 11.03 75.16 24.16
N ASN A 272 12.27 75.65 24.19
CA ASN A 272 12.95 75.97 25.42
C ASN A 272 12.07 76.90 26.27
N PRO A 273 11.88 76.64 27.57
CA PRO A 273 11.11 77.53 28.42
C PRO A 273 11.77 78.93 28.42
N PRO A 274 10.94 80.00 28.48
CA PRO A 274 11.45 81.35 28.42
C PRO A 274 12.40 81.63 29.60
N PRO A 275 13.47 82.42 29.38
CA PRO A 275 14.44 82.76 30.41
C PRO A 275 13.77 83.47 31.60
N SER A 276 13.84 82.86 32.78
CA SER A 276 13.31 83.42 34.02
C SER A 276 14.43 84.07 34.85
N GLY A 277 14.12 85.20 35.51
CA GLY A 277 15.10 85.92 36.32
C GLY A 277 16.19 86.64 35.52
N LEU A 278 17.43 86.57 36.01
CA LEU A 278 18.65 87.09 35.39
C LEU A 278 19.34 85.98 34.59
N ASP A 279 18.69 85.53 33.53
CA ASP A 279 19.20 84.50 32.62
C ASP A 279 20.18 85.11 31.61
N ASP A 280 21.25 84.40 31.29
CA ASP A 280 22.29 84.85 30.34
C ASP A 280 21.79 84.89 28.89
N ARG A 281 20.61 84.31 28.61
CA ARG A 281 19.92 84.41 27.31
C ARG A 281 19.20 85.75 27.08
N LEU A 282 19.17 86.63 28.08
CA LEU A 282 18.56 87.97 27.98
C LEU A 282 19.48 88.95 27.24
N SER A 283 18.89 89.94 26.57
CA SER A 283 19.68 91.06 26.04
C SER A 283 20.25 91.89 27.20
N ALA A 284 21.37 92.56 26.97
CA ALA A 284 22.06 93.36 27.99
C ALA A 284 21.13 94.41 28.62
N ASP A 285 20.30 95.06 27.81
CA ASP A 285 19.34 96.08 28.28
C ASP A 285 18.24 95.48 29.17
N GLU A 286 17.72 94.31 28.79
CA GLU A 286 16.65 93.66 29.53
C GLU A 286 17.16 93.06 30.84
N TRP A 287 18.39 92.54 30.83
CA TRP A 287 19.10 92.08 32.02
C TRP A 287 19.34 93.23 33.01
N LEU A 288 19.85 94.38 32.53
CA LEU A 288 20.08 95.57 33.35
C LEU A 288 18.79 96.08 33.99
N LYS A 289 17.70 96.14 33.22
CA LYS A 289 16.38 96.55 33.73
C LYS A 289 15.88 95.62 34.83
N ARG A 290 16.01 94.30 34.65
CA ARG A 290 15.62 93.30 35.66
C ARG A 290 16.53 93.36 36.90
N ARG A 291 17.83 93.62 36.73
CA ARG A 291 18.78 93.80 37.82
C ARG A 291 18.47 95.04 38.65
N GLN A 292 18.18 96.16 37.99
CA GLN A 292 17.78 97.41 38.66
C GLN A 292 16.46 97.22 39.42
N ALA A 293 15.48 96.52 38.84
CA ALA A 293 14.23 96.19 39.53
C ALA A 293 14.44 95.27 40.75
N GLN A 294 15.42 94.36 40.70
CA GLN A 294 15.81 93.54 41.86
C GLN A 294 16.46 94.37 42.96
N LEU A 295 17.34 95.32 42.61
CA LEU A 295 18.00 96.20 43.58
C LEU A 295 17.01 97.19 44.22
N ALA A 296 16.07 97.73 43.44
CA ALA A 296 15.02 98.62 43.94
C ALA A 296 14.02 97.93 44.89
N LYS A 297 13.91 96.59 44.84
CA LYS A 297 13.12 95.81 45.80
C LYS A 297 13.89 95.43 47.06
N ARG A 298 15.20 95.72 47.12
CA ARG A 298 16.11 95.27 48.18
C ARG A 298 16.75 96.42 48.97
N GLY A 299 16.32 97.66 48.71
CA GLY A 299 16.59 98.85 49.53
C GLY A 299 15.27 99.48 49.96
#